data_AF-A0A498Q0N5-F1
#
_entry.id   AF-A0A498Q0N5-F1
#
_cell.length_a   1.000
_cell.length_b   1.000
_cell.length_c   1.000
_cell.angle_alpha   90.00
_cell.angle_beta   90.00
_cell.angle_gamma   90.00
#
_symmetry.space_group_name_H-M   'P 1'
#
loop_
_entity.id
_entity.type
_entity.pdbx_description
1 polymer ?
#
loop_
_entity_poly.entity_id
_entity_poly.type
_entity_poly.pdbx_seq_one_letter_code
_entity_poly.pdbx_strand_id
1 'polypeptide(L)' 'MATTQGRILTRTKSLVPDELAAHLILDNYSTHRHAEAARWLNRHKRFHLHFTPMSSSWLNQFERLVLRPHR' A
#
# COMPACT_ATOMS: atom_id res chain seq x y z
N MET A 1 12.03 -15.17 7.34
CA MET A 1 11.76 -13.99 8.20
C MET A 1 10.83 -13.06 7.44
N ALA A 2 9.54 -13.04 7.78
CA ALA A 2 8.55 -12.24 7.06
C ALA A 2 8.70 -10.75 7.46
N THR A 3 9.13 -9.92 6.51
CA THR A 3 9.18 -8.48 6.69
C THR A 3 7.78 -7.92 6.99
N THR A 4 7.70 -6.82 7.74
CA THR A 4 6.42 -6.13 8.07
C THR A 4 5.55 -5.87 6.83
N GLN A 5 6.19 -5.60 5.69
CA GLN A 5 5.54 -5.35 4.40
C GLN A 5 4.79 -6.59 3.86
N GLY A 6 5.37 -7.78 3.96
CA GLY A 6 4.72 -9.02 3.50
C GLY A 6 3.47 -9.39 4.30
N ARG A 7 3.44 -9.04 5.59
CA ARG A 7 2.27 -9.28 6.47
C ARG A 7 1.09 -8.39 6.07
N ILE A 8 1.34 -7.13 5.71
CA ILE A 8 0.29 -6.20 5.29
C ILE A 8 -0.35 -6.67 3.97
N LEU A 9 0.44 -7.02 2.96
CA LEU A 9 -0.08 -7.49 1.66
C LEU A 9 -0.93 -8.77 1.81
N THR A 10 -0.50 -9.69 2.67
CA THR A 10 -1.25 -10.92 2.95
C THR A 10 -2.59 -10.62 3.64
N ARG A 11 -2.62 -9.67 4.57
CA ARG A 11 -3.85 -9.23 5.24
C ARG A 11 -4.80 -8.54 4.26
N THR A 12 -4.29 -7.65 3.40
CA THR A 12 -5.11 -6.98 2.39
C THR A 12 -5.77 -7.98 1.44
N LYS A 13 -5.04 -9.02 1.02
CA LYS A 13 -5.61 -10.11 0.21
C LYS A 13 -6.81 -10.79 0.89
N SER A 14 -6.77 -10.99 2.21
CA SER A 14 -7.89 -11.60 2.93
C SER A 14 -9.11 -10.70 3.11
N LEU A 15 -8.95 -9.38 2.92
CA LEU A 15 -10.01 -8.39 3.16
C LEU A 15 -10.68 -7.92 1.87
N VAL A 16 -10.02 -8.06 0.71
CA VAL A 16 -10.57 -7.66 -0.58
C VAL A 16 -11.14 -8.90 -1.29
N PRO A 17 -12.43 -8.91 -1.65
CA PRO A 17 -13.05 -10.01 -2.41
C PRO A 17 -12.26 -10.38 -3.68
N ASP A 18 -12.32 -11.66 -4.06
CA ASP A 18 -11.48 -12.20 -5.14
C ASP A 18 -11.87 -11.76 -6.58
N GLU A 19 -12.92 -10.96 -6.70
CA GLU A 19 -13.41 -10.45 -7.98
C GLU A 19 -12.99 -9.00 -8.23
N LEU A 20 -12.47 -8.31 -7.20
CA LEU A 20 -12.17 -6.87 -7.26
C LEU A 20 -10.70 -6.58 -7.52
N ALA A 21 -10.41 -5.49 -8.22
CA ALA A 21 -9.06 -4.94 -8.31
C ALA A 21 -8.74 -4.13 -7.03
N ALA A 22 -7.54 -4.32 -6.48
CA ALA A 22 -7.07 -3.61 -5.30
C ALA A 22 -6.04 -2.55 -5.71
N HIS A 23 -6.34 -1.27 -5.46
CA HIS A 23 -5.44 -0.15 -5.72
C HIS A 23 -4.82 0.31 -4.40
N LEU A 24 -3.51 0.13 -4.27
CA LEU A 24 -2.73 0.49 -3.09
C LEU A 24 -1.98 1.79 -3.40
N ILE A 25 -2.29 2.86 -2.68
CA ILE A 25 -1.53 4.12 -2.73
C ILE A 25 -0.48 4.05 -1.64
N LEU A 26 0.78 4.24 -2.02
CA LEU A 26 1.91 4.11 -1.12
C LEU A 26 2.68 5.43 -1.05
N ASP A 27 2.86 5.95 0.16
CA ASP A 27 3.79 7.05 0.45
C ASP A 27 5.17 6.50 0.81
N ASN A 28 6.22 7.16 0.33
CA ASN A 28 7.62 6.90 0.66
C ASN A 28 8.02 5.41 0.59
N TYR A 29 7.32 4.63 -0.23
CA TYR A 29 7.58 3.21 -0.35
C TYR A 29 8.76 3.04 -1.29
N SER A 30 9.94 2.95 -0.68
CA SER A 30 11.18 2.52 -1.32
C SER A 30 11.05 1.05 -1.75
N THR A 31 10.22 0.80 -2.77
CA THR A 31 10.06 -0.50 -3.44
C THR A 31 11.39 -1.02 -3.98
N HIS A 32 12.36 -0.13 -4.15
CA HIS A 32 13.66 -0.36 -4.78
C HIS A 32 14.54 -1.42 -4.09
N ARG A 33 14.14 -2.05 -2.97
CA ARG A 33 14.99 -3.05 -2.29
C ARG A 33 14.34 -4.36 -1.84
N HIS A 34 13.06 -4.63 -2.14
CA HIS A 34 12.42 -5.86 -1.66
C HIS A 34 11.95 -6.78 -2.80
N ALA A 35 12.86 -7.64 -3.26
CA ALA A 35 12.58 -8.68 -4.25
C ALA A 35 11.39 -9.59 -3.88
N GLU A 36 11.09 -9.74 -2.59
CA GLU A 36 9.96 -10.51 -2.10
C GLU A 36 8.60 -9.86 -2.43
N ALA A 37 8.48 -8.54 -2.25
CA ALA A 37 7.27 -7.79 -2.59
C ALA A 37 7.02 -7.82 -4.11
N ALA A 38 8.06 -7.63 -4.92
CA ALA A 38 7.98 -7.73 -6.38
C ALA A 38 7.51 -9.14 -6.83
N ARG A 39 8.07 -10.21 -6.23
CA ARG A 39 7.63 -11.59 -6.50
C ARG A 39 6.16 -11.83 -6.13
N TRP A 40 5.69 -11.26 -5.03
CA TRP A 40 4.30 -11.37 -4.61
C TRP A 40 3.36 -10.65 -5.59
N LEU A 41 3.66 -9.39 -5.94
CA LEU A 41 2.88 -8.62 -6.92
C LEU A 41 2.80 -9.32 -8.29
N ASN A 42 3.89 -9.99 -8.70
CA ASN A 42 3.88 -10.76 -9.94
C ASN A 42 2.90 -11.95 -9.92
N ARG A 43 2.69 -12.56 -8.75
CA ARG A 43 1.69 -13.62 -8.57
C ARG A 43 0.26 -13.09 -8.37
N HIS A 44 0.12 -11.82 -8.04
CA HIS A 44 -1.16 -11.20 -7.66
C HIS A 44 -1.44 -9.97 -8.52
N LYS A 45 -1.71 -10.20 -9.82
CA LYS A 45 -1.92 -9.16 -10.85
C LYS A 45 -3.09 -8.22 -10.61
N ARG A 46 -4.00 -8.58 -9.70
CA ARG A 46 -5.16 -7.76 -9.29
C ARG A 46 -4.78 -6.62 -8.33
N PHE A 47 -3.54 -6.59 -7.86
CA PHE A 47 -3.01 -5.52 -7.01
C PHE A 47 -2.21 -4.53 -7.84
N HIS A 48 -2.67 -3.29 -7.86
CA HIS A 48 -2.03 -2.17 -8.55
C HIS A 48 -1.43 -1.22 -7.52
N LEU A 49 -0.12 -0.97 -7.62
CA LEU A 49 0.56 -0.02 -6.76
C LEU A 49 0.62 1.35 -7.44
N HIS A 50 0.18 2.38 -6.72
CA HIS A 50 0.33 3.78 -7.11
C HIS A 50 1.27 4.45 -6.13
N PHE A 51 2.31 5.11 -6.66
CA PHE A 51 3.27 5.84 -5.86
C PHE A 51 2.93 7.31 -5.89
N THR A 52 2.86 7.93 -4.72
CA THR A 52 2.85 9.39 -4.68
C THR A 52 4.21 9.90 -5.16
N PRO A 53 4.26 10.96 -5.98
CA PRO A 53 5.52 11.63 -6.29
C PRO A 53 6.24 11.99 -4.98
N MET A 54 7.55 11.75 -4.93
CA MET A 54 8.37 12.15 -3.77
C MET A 54 8.07 13.61 -3.43
N SER A 55 7.78 13.88 -2.15
CA SER A 55 7.32 15.17 -1.59
C SER A 55 5.83 15.56 -1.78
N SER A 56 4.97 14.65 -2.23
CA SER A 56 3.52 14.92 -2.29
C SER A 56 2.90 15.03 -0.89
N SER A 57 2.58 16.25 -0.47
CA SER A 57 2.01 16.56 0.84
C SER A 57 0.53 16.16 1.00
N TRP A 58 -0.11 15.62 -0.04
CA TRP A 58 -1.54 15.33 -0.03
C TRP A 58 -1.94 14.25 0.97
N LEU A 59 -1.11 13.22 1.19
CA LEU A 59 -1.36 12.24 2.25
C LEU A 59 -1.28 12.86 3.64
N ASN A 60 -0.34 13.78 3.89
CA ASN A 60 -0.28 14.54 5.14
C ASN A 60 -1.56 15.37 5.37
N GLN A 61 -2.21 15.85 4.30
CA GLN A 61 -3.50 16.56 4.40
C GLN A 61 -4.63 15.61 4.79
N PHE A 62 -4.64 14.39 4.25
CA PHE A 62 -5.57 13.33 4.64
C PHE A 62 -5.38 12.90 6.11
N GLU A 63 -4.12 12.71 6.53
CA GLU A 63 -3.79 12.40 7.92
C GLU A 63 -4.29 13.50 8.87
N ARG A 64 -4.14 14.77 8.50
CA ARG A 64 -4.65 15.89 9.29
C ARG A 64 -6.18 15.89 9.39
N LEU A 65 -6.89 15.48 8.33
CA LEU A 65 -8.35 15.37 8.34
C LEU A 65 -8.83 14.22 9.23
N VAL A 66 -8.16 13.07 9.20
CA VAL A 66 -8.56 11.88 9.96
C VAL A 66 -8.11 11.96 11.43
N LEU A 67 -6.91 12.49 11.69
CA LEU A 67 -6.30 12.53 13.04
C LEU A 67 -6.66 13.77 13.84
N ARG A 68 -7.34 14.77 13.24
CA ARG A 68 -7.99 15.84 13.99
C ARG A 68 -9.50 15.62 13.95
N PRO A 69 -10.09 15.02 14.99
CA PRO A 69 -11.53 15.14 15.18
C PRO A 69 -11.84 16.64 15.26
N HIS A 70 -12.85 17.10 14.54
CA HIS A 70 -13.39 18.44 14.73
C HIS A 70 -13.59 18.67 16.23
N ARG A 71 -13.04 19.78 16.75
CA ARG A 71 -13.46 20.28 18.07
C ARG A 71 -14.96 20.51 18.05
#